data_AF-A0A2V7QMM7-F1
#
_entry.id   AF-A0A2V7QMM7-F1
#
_cell.length_a   1.000
_cell.length_b   1.000
_cell.length_c   1.000
_cell.angle_alpha   90.00
_cell.angle_beta   90.00
_cell.angle_gamma   90.00
#
_symmetry.space_group_name_H-M   'P 1'
#
loop_
_entity.id
_entity.type
_entity.pdbx_description
1 polymer ?
#
loop_
_entity_poly.entity_id
_entity_poly.type
_entity_poly.pdbx_seq_one_letter_code
_entity_poly.pdbx_strand_id
1 'polypeptide(L)'
;MIASPAVHQDAPAAEPGKPGFPVDPDFPQLEIASDPTRMLEVFRAHLEPVAGKAYHIEACVPVRFRCRQSTSRCVLQYSLRVIDRGTGGAFDQWVTAVVYARPGDAERLWRELAATDPKRSIPDRWRTFEPLAYVPELEMLVQVFPYDRQLRGLGRVLATEGQEFAPLLRAQAGAGEWRAGAGRLELLRYRSEIGAALRYTLELRDMRSRRSQTRRCYVKVCRPGRGAATFQLMETLCAGHAEAGSAYGVVRPLAYLDELDTLVVDEAPGTALLELLRGRDDPMPAVRAAARALAAFHLSGRAIGPHEPLAEQIHDVERAASLLDWACPEVSDDIRAVAATVIADLTEAPPTPIHGDLKADHLFIAGDRVTIIDFDRVAMGDPVRDPARLYAYLTGRVGLDAVPAERAQVGAAAFIDAYFAHVPAEWRERFALQCAGALLEVATGLFRSQEPGWRRMVSAAVGSACRALSPRWA
;
A
#
# COMPACT_ATOMS: atom_id res chain seq x y z
N MET A 1 -14.95 8.64 -18.99
CA MET A 1 -13.48 8.77 -19.13
C MET A 1 -12.98 9.70 -18.04
N ILE A 2 -12.60 9.15 -16.89
CA ILE A 2 -11.80 9.84 -15.88
C ILE A 2 -10.64 8.89 -15.64
N ALA A 3 -9.44 9.42 -15.81
CA ALA A 3 -8.18 8.72 -15.96
C ALA A 3 -7.94 7.68 -14.86
N SER A 4 -7.24 6.59 -15.23
CA SER A 4 -6.37 5.86 -14.31
C SER A 4 -5.65 6.86 -13.40
N PRO A 5 -5.37 6.55 -12.13
CA PRO A 5 -4.44 7.37 -11.37
C PRO A 5 -3.20 7.51 -12.24
N ALA A 6 -2.96 8.74 -12.70
CA ALA A 6 -1.87 9.00 -13.60
C ALA A 6 -0.61 8.48 -12.89
N VAL A 7 0.01 7.44 -13.46
CA VAL A 7 1.46 7.37 -13.39
C VAL A 7 1.90 8.75 -13.85
N HIS A 8 2.59 9.49 -12.98
CA HIS A 8 3.01 10.86 -13.23
C HIS A 8 3.35 11.01 -14.71
N GLN A 9 2.55 11.82 -15.44
CA GLN A 9 2.76 12.04 -16.88
C GLN A 9 4.15 12.62 -17.16
N ASP A 10 4.82 13.12 -16.12
CA ASP A 10 6.18 13.61 -16.09
C ASP A 10 7.03 12.88 -15.03
N ALA A 11 7.01 11.54 -14.99
CA ALA A 11 8.10 10.83 -14.33
C ALA A 11 9.36 11.11 -15.17
N PRO A 12 10.36 11.86 -14.67
CA PRO A 12 11.58 12.06 -15.44
C PRO A 12 12.17 10.69 -15.75
N ALA A 13 12.64 10.52 -16.99
CA ALA A 13 13.46 9.38 -17.35
C ALA A 13 14.50 9.17 -16.24
N ALA A 14 14.64 7.92 -15.78
CA ALA A 14 15.69 7.57 -14.83
C ALA A 14 17.00 8.24 -15.29
N GLU A 15 17.65 9.00 -14.40
CA GLU A 15 18.88 9.72 -14.76
C GLU A 15 19.86 8.73 -15.41
N PRO A 16 20.21 8.93 -16.69
CA PRO A 16 21.05 7.98 -17.39
C PRO A 16 22.41 7.87 -16.69
N GLY A 17 22.79 6.64 -16.32
CA GLY A 17 24.14 6.33 -15.82
C GLY A 17 24.32 6.21 -14.30
N LYS A 18 23.26 6.24 -13.49
CA LYS A 18 23.39 5.78 -12.08
C LYS A 18 23.36 4.25 -12.04
N PRO A 19 24.27 3.59 -11.29
CA PRO A 19 24.31 2.13 -11.22
C PRO A 19 22.97 1.58 -10.70
N GLY A 20 22.60 0.38 -11.19
CA GLY A 20 21.46 -0.39 -10.70
C GLY A 20 21.57 -0.76 -9.22
N PHE A 21 20.79 -1.74 -8.76
CA PHE A 21 21.00 -2.24 -7.39
C PHE A 21 22.41 -2.83 -7.24
N PRO A 22 23.00 -2.78 -6.03
CA PRO A 22 24.22 -3.54 -5.77
C PRO A 22 24.00 -5.02 -6.10
N VAL A 23 25.04 -5.67 -6.61
CA VAL A 23 24.94 -7.06 -7.07
C VAL A 23 24.51 -7.94 -5.89
N ASP A 24 23.45 -8.72 -6.11
CA ASP A 24 23.03 -9.78 -5.21
C ASP A 24 23.46 -11.12 -5.83
N PRO A 25 24.38 -11.87 -5.21
CA PRO A 25 24.89 -13.12 -5.77
C PRO A 25 23.81 -14.19 -5.90
N ASP A 26 22.75 -14.13 -5.09
CA ASP A 26 21.61 -15.06 -5.19
C ASP A 26 20.67 -14.66 -6.33
N PHE A 27 20.76 -13.43 -6.82
CA PHE A 27 19.94 -12.89 -7.90
C PHE A 27 20.75 -12.11 -8.93
N PRO A 28 21.63 -12.78 -9.71
CA PRO A 28 22.43 -12.12 -10.76
C PRO A 28 21.57 -11.40 -11.80
N GLN A 29 20.31 -11.82 -11.97
CA GLN A 29 19.34 -11.24 -12.89
C GLN A 29 19.00 -9.78 -12.54
N LEU A 30 19.21 -9.34 -11.29
CA LEU A 30 18.90 -7.98 -10.86
C LEU A 30 19.75 -6.91 -11.55
N GLU A 31 20.93 -7.26 -12.06
CA GLU A 31 21.75 -6.33 -12.85
C GLU A 31 20.98 -5.82 -14.07
N ILE A 32 20.25 -6.72 -14.75
CA ILE A 32 19.43 -6.37 -15.91
C ILE A 32 18.04 -5.93 -15.45
N ALA A 33 17.42 -6.64 -14.51
CA ALA A 33 16.05 -6.36 -14.09
C ALA A 33 15.88 -5.01 -13.39
N SER A 34 16.95 -4.41 -12.84
CA SER A 34 16.87 -3.06 -12.27
C SER A 34 17.13 -1.93 -13.27
N ASP A 35 17.54 -2.25 -14.51
CA ASP A 35 17.80 -1.28 -15.57
C ASP A 35 16.54 -1.12 -16.47
N PRO A 36 15.84 0.03 -16.43
CA PRO A 36 14.64 0.25 -17.24
C PRO A 36 14.89 0.18 -18.74
N THR A 37 16.08 0.58 -19.20
CA THR A 37 16.43 0.61 -20.62
C THR A 37 16.65 -0.81 -21.14
N ARG A 38 17.37 -1.64 -20.37
CA ARG A 38 17.54 -3.06 -20.71
C ARG A 38 16.20 -3.81 -20.64
N MET A 39 15.41 -3.55 -19.59
CA MET A 39 14.09 -4.19 -19.44
C MET A 39 13.09 -3.78 -20.53
N LEU A 40 13.18 -2.57 -21.07
CA LEU A 40 12.37 -2.16 -22.23
C LEU A 40 12.58 -3.10 -23.42
N GLU A 41 13.84 -3.41 -23.75
CA GLU A 41 14.16 -4.31 -24.85
C GLU A 41 13.74 -5.76 -24.55
N VAL A 42 13.92 -6.21 -23.31
CA VAL A 42 13.40 -7.52 -22.86
C VAL A 42 11.89 -7.62 -23.07
N PHE A 43 11.12 -6.62 -22.63
CA PHE A 43 9.67 -6.66 -22.80
C PHE A 43 9.24 -6.56 -24.26
N ARG A 44 9.96 -5.80 -25.11
CA ARG A 44 9.71 -5.76 -26.56
C ARG A 44 9.94 -7.11 -27.24
N ALA A 45 10.94 -7.86 -26.79
CA ALA A 45 11.28 -9.16 -27.36
C ALA A 45 10.32 -10.28 -26.91
N HIS A 46 9.84 -10.23 -25.66
CA HIS A 46 9.17 -11.37 -25.03
C HIS A 46 7.68 -11.19 -24.73
N LEU A 47 7.13 -9.97 -24.76
CA LEU A 47 5.70 -9.77 -24.57
C LEU A 47 4.96 -9.85 -25.90
N GLU A 48 4.25 -10.96 -26.09
CA GLU A 48 3.45 -11.21 -27.29
C GLU A 48 2.06 -10.54 -27.16
N PRO A 49 1.68 -9.62 -28.07
CA PRO A 49 0.31 -9.11 -28.13
C PRO A 49 -0.69 -10.24 -28.38
N VAL A 50 -1.87 -10.18 -27.75
CA VAL A 50 -2.92 -11.17 -28.05
C VAL A 50 -3.36 -11.09 -29.51
N ALA A 51 -3.87 -12.19 -30.05
CA ALA A 51 -4.29 -12.29 -31.44
C ALA A 51 -5.18 -11.11 -31.89
N GLY A 52 -4.83 -10.50 -33.02
CA GLY A 52 -5.55 -9.35 -33.59
C GLY A 52 -5.16 -7.99 -33.01
N LYS A 53 -4.16 -7.91 -32.11
CA LYS A 53 -3.62 -6.65 -31.58
C LYS A 53 -2.23 -6.37 -32.13
N ALA A 54 -1.93 -5.09 -32.34
CA ALA A 54 -0.63 -4.62 -32.80
C ALA A 54 -0.11 -3.54 -31.86
N TYR A 55 0.64 -3.96 -30.84
CA TYR A 55 1.16 -3.06 -29.80
C TYR A 55 2.65 -2.80 -29.95
N HIS A 56 3.08 -1.59 -29.60
CA HIS A 56 4.48 -1.22 -29.43
C HIS A 56 4.71 -0.69 -28.02
N ILE A 57 5.71 -1.23 -27.34
CA ILE A 57 6.11 -0.75 -26.01
C ILE A 57 7.09 0.41 -26.22
N GLU A 58 6.66 1.62 -25.90
CA GLU A 58 7.43 2.85 -26.07
C GLU A 58 8.41 3.09 -24.91
N ALA A 59 7.96 2.88 -23.67
CA ALA A 59 8.75 3.14 -22.47
C ALA A 59 8.48 2.09 -21.38
N CYS A 60 9.46 1.92 -20.49
CA CYS A 60 9.41 1.02 -19.34
C CYS A 60 9.82 1.79 -18.08
N VAL A 61 8.96 1.82 -17.07
CA VAL A 61 9.21 2.51 -15.80
C VAL A 61 9.07 1.52 -14.64
N PRO A 62 10.09 1.32 -13.80
CA PRO A 62 9.96 0.54 -12.58
C PRO A 62 9.04 1.27 -11.59
N VAL A 63 8.08 0.55 -11.03
CA VAL A 63 7.06 1.08 -10.11
C VAL A 63 7.18 0.45 -8.73
N ARG A 64 7.70 -0.77 -8.66
CA ARG A 64 7.87 -1.45 -7.38
C ARG A 64 8.97 -2.48 -7.43
N PHE A 65 9.72 -2.53 -6.34
CA PHE A 65 10.70 -3.57 -6.12
C PHE A 65 10.43 -4.25 -4.77
N ARG A 66 10.41 -5.57 -4.75
CA ARG A 66 10.30 -6.36 -3.52
C ARG A 66 11.29 -7.50 -3.59
N CYS A 67 12.43 -7.28 -2.97
CA CYS A 67 13.45 -8.28 -2.75
C CYS A 67 13.68 -8.38 -1.24
N ARG A 68 13.90 -9.60 -0.77
CA ARG A 68 14.31 -9.87 0.59
C ARG A 68 15.44 -10.89 0.47
N GLN A 69 16.60 -10.54 1.00
CA GLN A 69 17.81 -11.37 0.92
C GLN A 69 17.57 -12.78 1.48
N SER A 70 16.63 -12.93 2.42
CA SER A 70 16.26 -14.23 3.00
C SER A 70 15.15 -14.99 2.24
N THR A 71 14.75 -14.54 1.04
CA THR A 71 13.65 -15.17 0.28
C THR A 71 14.17 -15.78 -1.01
N SER A 72 13.52 -16.84 -1.47
CA SER A 72 13.90 -17.54 -2.70
C SER A 72 13.53 -16.80 -4.00
N ARG A 73 13.00 -15.57 -3.92
CA ARG A 73 12.54 -14.82 -5.09
C ARG A 73 12.49 -13.31 -4.88
N CYS A 74 12.71 -12.55 -5.95
CA CYS A 74 12.49 -11.11 -6.01
C CYS A 74 11.40 -10.76 -7.01
N VAL A 75 10.60 -9.74 -6.71
CA VAL A 75 9.44 -9.31 -7.50
C VAL A 75 9.61 -7.86 -7.90
N LEU A 76 9.54 -7.61 -9.20
CA LEU A 76 9.66 -6.31 -9.82
C LEU A 76 8.36 -6.00 -10.55
N GLN A 77 7.84 -4.79 -10.38
CA GLN A 77 6.66 -4.30 -11.07
C GLN A 77 7.06 -3.12 -11.94
N TYR A 78 6.59 -3.11 -13.18
CA TYR A 78 6.84 -2.04 -14.14
C TYR A 78 5.52 -1.52 -14.71
N SER A 79 5.53 -0.26 -15.12
CA SER A 79 4.53 0.35 -15.99
C SER A 79 5.14 0.50 -17.37
N LEU A 80 4.50 -0.12 -18.36
CA LEU A 80 4.88 -0.03 -19.76
C LEU A 80 3.98 0.98 -20.46
N ARG A 81 4.58 1.96 -21.14
CA ARG A 81 3.82 2.83 -22.05
C ARG A 81 3.63 2.09 -23.36
N VAL A 82 2.39 1.82 -23.74
CA VAL A 82 2.05 1.00 -24.91
C VAL A 82 1.29 1.83 -25.92
N ILE A 83 1.73 1.78 -27.17
CA ILE A 83 1.07 2.38 -28.33
C ILE A 83 0.33 1.30 -29.10
N ASP A 84 -0.96 1.49 -29.29
CA ASP A 84 -1.80 0.72 -30.20
C ASP A 84 -1.61 1.22 -31.62
N ARG A 85 -0.94 0.44 -32.46
CA ARG A 85 -0.68 0.79 -33.86
C ARG A 85 -1.94 0.78 -34.72
N GLY A 86 -2.99 0.07 -34.29
CA GLY A 86 -4.26 0.03 -34.99
C GLY A 86 -5.10 1.28 -34.76
N THR A 87 -5.10 1.82 -33.53
CA THR A 87 -5.91 3.00 -33.16
C THR A 87 -5.11 4.30 -33.05
N GLY A 88 -3.79 4.22 -32.97
CA GLY A 88 -2.91 5.34 -32.61
C GLY A 88 -2.98 5.73 -31.13
N GLY A 89 -3.79 5.04 -30.33
CA GLY A 89 -3.96 5.32 -28.91
C GLY A 89 -2.78 4.87 -28.07
N ALA A 90 -2.62 5.47 -26.90
CA ALA A 90 -1.59 5.11 -25.94
C ALA A 90 -2.19 4.82 -24.56
N PHE A 91 -1.69 3.80 -23.88
CA PHE A 91 -2.12 3.42 -22.54
C PHE A 91 -0.96 2.84 -21.73
N ASP A 92 -1.15 2.74 -20.42
CA ASP A 92 -0.17 2.17 -19.52
C ASP A 92 -0.55 0.73 -19.15
N GLN A 93 0.40 -0.19 -19.24
CA GLN A 93 0.24 -1.61 -18.94
C GLN A 93 1.18 -2.00 -17.81
N TRP A 94 0.63 -2.48 -16.69
CA TRP A 94 1.47 -3.06 -15.65
C TRP A 94 1.91 -4.48 -15.97
N VAL A 95 3.17 -4.76 -15.70
CA VAL A 95 3.76 -6.09 -15.78
C VAL A 95 4.53 -6.40 -14.50
N THR A 96 4.49 -7.65 -14.08
CA THR A 96 5.19 -8.13 -12.88
C THR A 96 6.20 -9.18 -13.29
N ALA A 97 7.47 -8.89 -13.12
CA ALA A 97 8.56 -9.84 -13.26
C ALA A 97 8.86 -10.51 -11.91
N VAL A 98 9.08 -11.81 -11.94
CA VAL A 98 9.49 -12.60 -10.77
C VAL A 98 10.74 -13.39 -11.15
N VAL A 99 11.81 -13.18 -10.39
CA VAL A 99 13.08 -13.92 -10.49
C VAL A 99 13.25 -14.79 -9.25
N TYR A 100 13.84 -15.96 -9.42
CA TYR A 100 14.04 -16.95 -8.36
C TYR A 100 15.53 -17.19 -8.13
N ALA A 101 15.92 -17.45 -6.88
CA ALA A 101 17.32 -17.70 -6.52
C ALA A 101 17.81 -19.06 -7.05
N ARG A 102 16.90 -20.03 -7.17
CA ARG A 102 17.22 -21.37 -7.68
C ARG A 102 16.96 -21.42 -9.20
N PRO A 103 17.94 -21.86 -10.00
CA PRO A 103 17.75 -22.02 -11.42
C PRO A 103 16.60 -22.97 -11.76
N GLY A 104 15.83 -22.64 -12.81
CA GLY A 104 14.71 -23.43 -13.33
C GLY A 104 13.40 -23.32 -12.56
N ASP A 105 13.37 -22.70 -11.37
CA ASP A 105 12.13 -22.51 -10.59
C ASP A 105 11.12 -21.62 -11.33
N ALA A 106 11.60 -20.57 -12.00
CA ALA A 106 10.75 -19.67 -12.79
C ALA A 106 10.10 -20.38 -13.97
N GLU A 107 10.88 -21.16 -14.72
CA GLU A 107 10.42 -21.90 -15.90
C GLU A 107 9.40 -22.98 -15.52
N ARG A 108 9.69 -23.73 -14.45
CA ARG A 108 8.77 -24.74 -13.92
C ARG A 108 7.43 -24.11 -13.54
N LEU A 109 7.45 -23.01 -12.80
CA LEU A 109 6.23 -22.30 -12.40
C LEU A 109 5.49 -21.73 -13.62
N TRP A 110 6.21 -21.18 -14.60
CA TRP A 110 5.59 -20.69 -15.84
C TRP A 110 4.81 -21.79 -16.55
N ARG A 111 5.39 -22.99 -16.72
CA ARG A 111 4.71 -24.14 -17.33
C ARG A 111 3.47 -24.57 -16.56
N GLU A 112 3.58 -24.65 -15.23
CA GLU A 112 2.46 -25.00 -14.35
C GLU A 112 1.31 -24.01 -14.49
N LEU A 113 1.60 -22.71 -14.50
CA LEU A 113 0.57 -21.67 -14.64
C LEU A 113 -0.03 -21.64 -16.05
N ALA A 114 0.78 -21.81 -17.10
CA ALA A 114 0.32 -21.83 -18.49
C ALA A 114 -0.68 -22.97 -18.76
N ALA A 115 -0.56 -24.09 -18.06
CA ALA A 115 -1.48 -25.23 -18.16
C ALA A 115 -2.91 -24.93 -17.65
N THR A 116 -3.13 -23.82 -16.95
CA THR A 116 -4.42 -23.48 -16.31
C THR A 116 -5.32 -22.54 -17.14
N ASP A 117 -4.94 -22.24 -18.39
CA ASP A 117 -5.57 -21.22 -19.24
C ASP A 117 -5.78 -19.86 -18.54
N PRO A 118 -4.69 -19.11 -18.26
CA PRO A 118 -4.73 -17.81 -17.59
C PRO A 118 -5.74 -16.81 -18.17
N LYS A 119 -5.95 -16.84 -19.49
CA LYS A 119 -6.81 -15.91 -20.22
C LYS A 119 -8.26 -16.00 -19.81
N ARG A 120 -8.72 -17.19 -19.40
CA ARG A 120 -10.11 -17.43 -19.01
C ARG A 120 -10.61 -16.49 -17.93
N SER A 121 -9.72 -16.08 -17.03
CA SER A 121 -10.03 -15.19 -15.90
C SER A 121 -10.01 -13.70 -16.25
N ILE A 122 -9.58 -13.33 -17.46
CA ILE A 122 -9.31 -11.95 -17.86
C ILE A 122 -10.35 -11.49 -18.88
N PRO A 123 -11.01 -10.34 -18.69
CA PRO A 123 -11.97 -9.80 -19.66
C PRO A 123 -11.28 -9.28 -20.92
N ASP A 124 -11.95 -9.36 -22.08
CA ASP A 124 -11.38 -8.97 -23.38
C ASP A 124 -10.79 -7.55 -23.40
N ARG A 125 -11.46 -6.59 -22.76
CA ARG A 125 -10.96 -5.20 -22.67
C ARG A 125 -9.61 -5.06 -21.96
N TRP A 126 -9.25 -6.03 -21.14
CA TRP A 126 -8.00 -6.08 -20.38
C TRP A 126 -6.96 -7.02 -21.02
N ARG A 127 -7.31 -7.73 -22.10
CA ARG A 127 -6.40 -8.63 -22.82
C ARG A 127 -5.56 -7.82 -23.80
N THR A 128 -4.37 -7.43 -23.37
CA THR A 128 -3.40 -6.67 -24.16
C THR A 128 -2.32 -7.60 -24.73
N PHE A 129 -1.53 -8.20 -23.85
CA PHE A 129 -0.53 -9.22 -24.17
C PHE A 129 -0.97 -10.58 -23.64
N GLU A 130 -0.26 -11.63 -24.05
CA GLU A 130 -0.32 -12.92 -23.40
C GLU A 130 -0.16 -12.76 -21.88
N PRO A 131 -1.04 -13.33 -21.04
CA PRO A 131 -1.04 -13.05 -19.60
C PRO A 131 0.24 -13.47 -18.87
N LEU A 132 0.99 -14.39 -19.47
CA LEU A 132 2.20 -14.99 -18.97
C LEU A 132 3.26 -15.02 -20.06
N ALA A 133 4.49 -14.66 -19.71
CA ALA A 133 5.67 -14.89 -20.53
C ALA A 133 6.82 -15.46 -19.68
N TYR A 134 7.75 -16.13 -20.32
CA TYR A 134 9.00 -16.58 -19.72
C TYR A 134 10.16 -15.98 -20.51
N VAL A 135 11.10 -15.36 -19.80
CA VAL A 135 12.31 -14.76 -20.38
C VAL A 135 13.50 -15.66 -20.02
N PRO A 136 13.99 -16.52 -20.93
CA PRO A 136 15.01 -17.52 -20.61
C PRO A 136 16.33 -16.93 -20.14
N GLU A 137 16.80 -15.85 -20.77
CA GLU A 137 18.08 -15.20 -20.46
C GLU A 137 18.11 -14.55 -19.06
N LEU A 138 16.95 -14.30 -18.46
CA LEU A 138 16.81 -13.77 -17.11
C LEU A 138 16.15 -14.77 -16.15
N GLU A 139 15.91 -16.02 -16.56
CA GLU A 139 15.12 -17.00 -15.80
C GLU A 139 13.92 -16.36 -15.08
N MET A 140 13.14 -15.59 -15.85
CA MET A 140 12.16 -14.66 -15.29
C MET A 140 10.75 -15.03 -15.75
N LEU A 141 9.85 -15.16 -14.78
CA LEU A 141 8.42 -15.25 -15.02
C LEU A 141 7.82 -13.85 -15.10
N VAL A 142 7.12 -13.54 -16.19
CA VAL A 142 6.40 -12.28 -16.35
C VAL A 142 4.89 -12.52 -16.33
N GLN A 143 4.19 -11.73 -15.52
CA GLN A 143 2.72 -11.70 -15.42
C GLN A 143 2.20 -10.35 -15.92
N VAL A 144 1.24 -10.35 -16.82
CA VAL A 144 0.63 -9.13 -17.38
C VAL A 144 -0.68 -8.82 -16.67
N PHE A 145 -0.78 -7.64 -16.04
CA PHE A 145 -2.01 -7.22 -15.35
C PHE A 145 -3.21 -7.27 -16.32
N PRO A 146 -4.38 -7.79 -15.90
CA PRO A 146 -4.78 -8.09 -14.51
C PRO A 146 -4.49 -9.51 -14.04
N TYR A 147 -3.74 -10.31 -14.78
CA TYR A 147 -3.33 -11.62 -14.29
C TYR A 147 -2.36 -11.48 -13.12
N ASP A 148 -2.74 -12.04 -11.97
CA ASP A 148 -1.91 -12.12 -10.79
C ASP A 148 -2.21 -13.44 -10.08
N ARG A 149 -1.22 -14.35 -10.09
CA ARG A 149 -1.35 -15.70 -9.53
C ARG A 149 -1.68 -15.71 -8.02
N GLN A 150 -1.37 -14.63 -7.30
CA GLN A 150 -1.61 -14.50 -5.86
C GLN A 150 -2.90 -13.75 -5.56
N LEU A 151 -3.50 -13.03 -6.52
CA LEU A 151 -4.77 -12.32 -6.41
C LEU A 151 -5.82 -12.93 -7.33
N ARG A 152 -6.21 -14.17 -7.05
CA ARG A 152 -7.03 -15.02 -7.93
C ARG A 152 -8.41 -14.44 -8.25
N GLY A 153 -8.99 -13.66 -7.33
CA GLY A 153 -10.27 -12.99 -7.54
C GLY A 153 -10.21 -11.77 -8.45
N LEU A 154 -9.03 -11.19 -8.71
CA LEU A 154 -8.90 -9.88 -9.37
C LEU A 154 -9.49 -9.87 -10.78
N GLY A 155 -9.15 -10.87 -11.60
CA GLY A 155 -9.68 -10.98 -12.96
C GLY A 155 -11.20 -11.08 -12.99
N ARG A 156 -11.79 -11.84 -12.04
CA ARG A 156 -13.24 -12.02 -11.91
C ARG A 156 -13.96 -10.74 -11.51
N VAL A 157 -13.44 -10.03 -10.50
CA VAL A 157 -13.99 -8.73 -10.06
C VAL A 157 -13.98 -7.70 -11.20
N LEU A 158 -12.93 -7.70 -12.03
CA LEU A 158 -12.84 -6.81 -13.20
C LEU A 158 -13.75 -7.25 -14.36
N ALA A 159 -14.07 -8.54 -14.45
CA ALA A 159 -14.95 -9.13 -15.48
C ALA A 159 -16.42 -8.79 -15.27
N THR A 160 -16.87 -8.84 -14.03
CA THR A 160 -18.24 -8.52 -13.64
C THR A 160 -18.49 -7.03 -13.47
N GLU A 161 -17.45 -6.20 -13.61
CA GLU A 161 -17.49 -4.76 -13.32
C GLU A 161 -18.02 -4.45 -11.89
N GLY A 162 -17.80 -5.39 -10.95
CA GLY A 162 -18.24 -5.25 -9.56
C GLY A 162 -19.76 -5.38 -9.34
N GLN A 163 -20.49 -6.00 -10.27
CA GLN A 163 -21.94 -6.27 -10.13
C GLN A 163 -22.29 -7.01 -8.83
N GLU A 164 -21.40 -7.87 -8.33
CA GLU A 164 -21.54 -8.59 -7.06
C GLU A 164 -21.66 -7.65 -5.83
N PHE A 165 -21.21 -6.41 -5.93
CA PHE A 165 -21.26 -5.43 -4.82
C PHE A 165 -22.55 -4.61 -4.80
N ALA A 166 -23.31 -4.59 -5.91
CA ALA A 166 -24.53 -3.79 -6.00
C ALA A 166 -25.60 -4.17 -4.96
N PRO A 167 -25.85 -5.46 -4.65
CA PRO A 167 -26.78 -5.84 -3.59
C PRO A 167 -26.36 -5.32 -2.21
N LEU A 168 -25.06 -5.30 -1.91
CA LEU A 168 -24.53 -4.81 -0.63
C LEU A 168 -24.83 -3.32 -0.43
N LEU A 169 -24.59 -2.50 -1.46
CA LEU A 169 -24.89 -1.06 -1.42
C LEU A 169 -26.38 -0.76 -1.41
N ARG A 170 -27.19 -1.57 -2.11
CA ARG A 170 -28.66 -1.45 -2.06
C ARG A 170 -29.18 -1.72 -0.65
N ALA A 171 -28.60 -2.66 0.10
CA ALA A 171 -28.96 -2.91 1.48
C ALA A 171 -28.64 -1.71 2.41
N GLN A 172 -27.64 -0.88 2.08
CA GLN A 172 -27.31 0.35 2.82
C GLN A 172 -28.18 1.56 2.44
N ALA A 173 -29.10 1.40 1.50
CA ALA A 173 -29.90 2.50 1.00
C ALA A 173 -30.97 2.98 2.00
N GLY A 174 -31.27 2.17 3.03
CA GLY A 174 -32.31 2.41 4.00
C GLY A 174 -33.71 2.08 3.47
N ALA A 175 -34.75 2.53 4.18
CA ALA A 175 -36.14 2.32 3.78
C ALA A 175 -36.43 2.96 2.41
N GLY A 176 -37.08 2.22 1.51
CA GLY A 176 -37.41 2.66 0.17
C GLY A 176 -37.40 1.53 -0.84
N GLU A 177 -37.96 1.77 -2.02
CA GLU A 177 -37.96 0.81 -3.12
C GLU A 177 -36.88 1.18 -4.13
N TRP A 178 -35.64 0.80 -3.80
CA TRP A 178 -34.45 1.24 -4.51
C TRP A 178 -34.16 0.38 -5.75
N ARG A 179 -34.13 1.02 -6.92
CA ARG A 179 -33.63 0.44 -8.16
C ARG A 179 -32.19 0.90 -8.39
N ALA A 180 -31.30 -0.06 -8.65
CA ALA A 180 -29.92 0.22 -9.04
C ALA A 180 -29.84 0.66 -10.50
N GLY A 181 -29.08 1.72 -10.75
CA GLY A 181 -28.62 2.13 -12.07
C GLY A 181 -27.32 1.41 -12.46
N ALA A 182 -26.55 2.01 -13.37
CA ALA A 182 -25.24 1.50 -13.75
C ALA A 182 -24.23 1.68 -12.60
N GLY A 183 -23.52 0.61 -12.27
CA GLY A 183 -22.38 0.66 -11.37
C GLY A 183 -21.11 1.09 -12.10
N ARG A 184 -20.18 1.71 -11.38
CA ARG A 184 -18.85 2.05 -11.88
C ARG A 184 -17.78 1.52 -10.95
N LEU A 185 -16.93 0.65 -11.47
CA LEU A 185 -15.75 0.11 -10.77
C LEU A 185 -14.49 0.85 -11.22
N GLU A 186 -13.71 1.34 -10.27
CA GLU A 186 -12.46 2.05 -10.52
C GLU A 186 -11.33 1.42 -9.70
N LEU A 187 -10.22 1.08 -10.36
CA LEU A 187 -9.03 0.63 -9.66
C LEU A 187 -8.30 1.82 -9.04
N LEU A 188 -8.14 1.83 -7.73
CA LEU A 188 -7.43 2.88 -7.00
C LEU A 188 -5.96 2.54 -6.80
N ARG A 189 -5.67 1.27 -6.49
CA ARG A 189 -4.32 0.82 -6.19
C ARG A 189 -4.16 -0.65 -6.56
N TYR A 190 -3.02 -0.99 -7.15
CA TYR A 190 -2.62 -2.36 -7.39
C TYR A 190 -1.17 -2.55 -6.90
N ARG A 191 -0.97 -3.49 -5.99
CA ARG A 191 0.36 -3.93 -5.55
C ARG A 191 0.50 -5.40 -5.90
N SER A 192 1.32 -5.71 -6.89
CA SER A 192 1.49 -7.07 -7.40
C SER A 192 1.74 -8.08 -6.29
N GLU A 193 0.96 -9.15 -6.35
CA GLU A 193 0.89 -10.24 -5.41
C GLU A 193 0.57 -9.82 -3.96
N ILE A 194 0.16 -8.59 -3.66
CA ILE A 194 -0.14 -8.14 -2.29
C ILE A 194 -1.63 -7.85 -2.15
N GLY A 195 -2.18 -7.08 -3.09
CA GLY A 195 -3.61 -6.76 -3.11
C GLY A 195 -3.94 -5.65 -4.10
N ALA A 196 -5.23 -5.55 -4.43
CA ALA A 196 -5.80 -4.47 -5.21
C ALA A 196 -6.92 -3.80 -4.42
N ALA A 197 -6.95 -2.46 -4.44
CA ALA A 197 -8.03 -1.66 -3.88
C ALA A 197 -8.80 -0.99 -5.01
N LEU A 198 -10.12 -1.18 -5.04
CA LEU A 198 -11.03 -0.62 -6.03
C LEU A 198 -12.13 0.17 -5.32
N ARG A 199 -12.68 1.17 -6.01
CA ARG A 199 -13.89 1.88 -5.61
C ARG A 199 -15.04 1.44 -6.50
N TYR A 200 -16.12 0.99 -5.89
CA TYR A 200 -17.37 0.72 -6.59
C TYR A 200 -18.38 1.81 -6.25
N THR A 201 -18.92 2.48 -7.28
CA THR A 201 -19.93 3.54 -7.15
C THR A 201 -21.23 3.05 -7.77
N LEU A 202 -22.34 3.15 -7.03
CA LEU A 202 -23.66 2.74 -7.49
C LEU A 202 -24.66 3.90 -7.35
N GLU A 203 -25.33 4.23 -8.44
CA GLU A 203 -26.48 5.13 -8.43
C GLU A 203 -27.74 4.35 -8.06
N LEU A 204 -28.48 4.83 -7.06
CA LEU A 204 -29.73 4.24 -6.61
C LEU A 204 -30.86 5.24 -6.78
N ARG A 205 -31.99 4.79 -7.31
CA ARG A 205 -33.21 5.59 -7.45
C ARG A 205 -34.38 4.95 -6.71
N ASP A 206 -34.98 5.69 -5.80
CA ASP A 206 -36.22 5.27 -5.15
C ASP A 206 -37.38 5.41 -6.13
N MET A 207 -38.07 4.30 -6.36
CA MET A 207 -39.20 4.23 -7.29
C MET A 207 -40.41 5.02 -6.80
N ARG A 208 -40.56 5.23 -5.48
CA ARG A 208 -41.72 5.93 -4.89
C ARG A 208 -41.50 7.43 -4.81
N SER A 209 -40.38 7.85 -4.22
CA SER A 209 -40.10 9.27 -3.99
C SER A 209 -39.37 9.95 -5.16
N ARG A 210 -38.93 9.18 -6.17
CA ARG A 210 -38.05 9.63 -7.27
C ARG A 210 -36.69 10.18 -6.80
N ARG A 211 -36.39 10.10 -5.50
CA ARG A 211 -35.10 10.47 -4.92
C ARG A 211 -34.00 9.59 -5.50
N SER A 212 -32.87 10.20 -5.83
CA SER A 212 -31.65 9.48 -6.18
C SER A 212 -30.62 9.62 -5.06
N GLN A 213 -29.77 8.62 -4.90
CA GLN A 213 -28.57 8.72 -4.08
C GLN A 213 -27.44 7.89 -4.67
N THR A 214 -26.23 8.43 -4.59
CA THR A 214 -25.01 7.71 -4.89
C THR A 214 -24.53 6.98 -3.64
N ARG A 215 -24.17 5.71 -3.78
CA ARG A 215 -23.50 4.92 -2.74
C ARG A 215 -22.15 4.44 -3.26
N ARG A 216 -21.19 4.28 -2.34
CA ARG A 216 -19.85 3.81 -2.65
C ARG A 216 -19.41 2.79 -1.65
N CYS A 217 -18.65 1.81 -2.10
CA CYS A 217 -17.87 0.93 -1.25
C CYS A 217 -16.45 0.77 -1.81
N TYR A 218 -15.56 0.34 -0.95
CA TYR A 218 -14.18 0.04 -1.27
C TYR A 218 -13.98 -1.47 -1.23
N VAL A 219 -13.36 -1.99 -2.27
CA VAL A 219 -13.22 -3.41 -2.56
C VAL A 219 -11.73 -3.73 -2.50
N LYS A 220 -11.35 -4.64 -1.62
CA LYS A 220 -9.97 -5.06 -1.41
C LYS A 220 -9.82 -6.52 -1.81
N VAL A 221 -9.28 -6.73 -3.00
CA VAL A 221 -8.91 -8.08 -3.48
C VAL A 221 -7.59 -8.45 -2.83
N CYS A 222 -7.60 -9.52 -2.05
CA CYS A 222 -6.47 -9.95 -1.23
C CYS A 222 -5.93 -11.30 -1.69
N ARG A 223 -4.85 -11.74 -1.05
CA ARG A 223 -4.47 -13.15 -1.07
C ARG A 223 -5.50 -13.99 -0.32
N PRO A 224 -5.66 -15.28 -0.68
CA PRO A 224 -6.57 -16.16 0.02
C PRO A 224 -6.39 -16.17 1.53
N GLY A 225 -7.51 -16.11 2.25
CA GLY A 225 -7.59 -16.14 3.71
C GLY A 225 -7.20 -14.84 4.44
N ARG A 226 -6.51 -13.90 3.80
CA ARG A 226 -6.07 -12.66 4.46
C ARG A 226 -7.22 -11.71 4.78
N GLY A 227 -8.17 -11.55 3.85
CA GLY A 227 -9.29 -10.61 4.04
C GLY A 227 -10.33 -11.08 5.05
N ALA A 228 -10.49 -12.40 5.25
CA ALA A 228 -11.44 -12.97 6.20
C ALA A 228 -11.15 -12.57 7.65
N ALA A 229 -9.88 -12.65 8.06
CA ALA A 229 -9.46 -12.25 9.41
C ALA A 229 -9.70 -10.75 9.65
N THR A 230 -9.39 -9.90 8.67
CA THR A 230 -9.65 -8.46 8.74
C THR A 230 -11.15 -8.16 8.81
N PHE A 231 -11.99 -8.89 8.06
CA PHE A 231 -13.45 -8.76 8.12
C PHE A 231 -13.97 -9.02 9.53
N GLN A 232 -13.63 -10.17 10.12
CA GLN A 232 -14.05 -10.56 11.47
C GLN A 232 -13.57 -9.56 12.55
N LEU A 233 -12.34 -9.06 12.39
CA LEU A 233 -11.80 -8.01 13.25
C LEU A 233 -12.63 -6.73 13.18
N MET A 234 -12.92 -6.26 11.97
CA MET A 234 -13.73 -5.06 11.76
C MET A 234 -15.16 -5.23 12.28
N GLU A 235 -15.78 -6.40 12.15
CA GLU A 235 -17.10 -6.68 12.73
C GLU A 235 -17.06 -6.55 14.26
N THR A 236 -16.05 -7.13 14.90
CA THR A 236 -15.84 -7.03 16.35
C THR A 236 -15.62 -5.58 16.78
N LEU A 237 -14.82 -4.83 16.03
CA LEU A 237 -14.57 -3.41 16.28
C LEU A 237 -15.87 -2.60 16.19
N CYS A 238 -16.63 -2.74 15.11
CA CYS A 238 -17.89 -2.05 14.89
C CYS A 238 -18.94 -2.39 15.96
N ALA A 239 -19.07 -3.66 16.35
CA ALA A 239 -20.01 -4.08 17.40
C ALA A 239 -19.73 -3.37 18.74
N GLY A 240 -18.45 -3.23 19.10
CA GLY A 240 -18.05 -2.52 20.33
C GLY A 240 -18.17 -0.99 20.26
N HIS A 241 -18.50 -0.41 19.11
CA HIS A 241 -18.70 1.05 18.93
C HIS A 241 -20.17 1.48 18.90
N ALA A 242 -21.10 0.53 18.93
CA ALA A 242 -22.53 0.82 18.91
C ALA A 242 -23.02 1.53 20.20
N GLU A 243 -22.23 1.49 21.28
CA GLU A 243 -22.47 2.25 22.49
C GLU A 243 -21.92 3.68 22.32
N ALA A 244 -22.83 4.66 22.35
CA ALA A 244 -22.53 6.05 22.00
C ALA A 244 -21.40 6.66 22.84
N GLY A 245 -20.38 7.23 22.17
CA GLY A 245 -19.37 8.08 22.82
C GLY A 245 -17.91 7.80 22.44
N SER A 246 -17.60 6.82 21.59
CA SER A 246 -16.21 6.60 21.17
C SER A 246 -15.63 7.81 20.43
N ALA A 247 -14.41 8.21 20.81
CA ALA A 247 -13.68 9.31 20.19
C ALA A 247 -13.13 8.96 18.80
N TYR A 248 -13.31 7.72 18.32
CA TYR A 248 -13.00 7.28 16.97
C TYR A 248 -14.12 6.39 16.39
N GLY A 249 -14.20 6.38 15.08
CA GLY A 249 -15.10 5.53 14.29
C GLY A 249 -14.32 4.46 13.52
N VAL A 250 -15.02 3.40 13.15
CA VAL A 250 -14.53 2.33 12.29
C VAL A 250 -15.49 2.20 11.12
N VAL A 251 -14.93 2.10 9.91
CA VAL A 251 -15.75 1.85 8.71
C VAL A 251 -16.43 0.49 8.83
N ARG A 252 -17.71 0.45 8.48
CA ARG A 252 -18.47 -0.77 8.50
C ARG A 252 -17.94 -1.77 7.45
N PRO A 253 -17.56 -2.99 7.86
CA PRO A 253 -17.32 -4.06 6.89
C PRO A 253 -18.67 -4.51 6.31
N LEU A 254 -18.79 -4.53 4.99
CA LEU A 254 -20.05 -4.86 4.30
C LEU A 254 -20.17 -6.36 4.01
N ALA A 255 -19.08 -6.98 3.54
CA ALA A 255 -18.99 -8.42 3.30
C ALA A 255 -17.53 -8.85 3.13
N TYR A 256 -17.27 -10.13 3.37
CA TYR A 256 -16.15 -10.85 2.77
C TYR A 256 -16.72 -11.88 1.78
N LEU A 257 -16.22 -11.88 0.54
CA LEU A 257 -16.63 -12.81 -0.51
C LEU A 257 -15.54 -13.87 -0.69
N ASP A 258 -15.74 -15.04 -0.09
CA ASP A 258 -14.78 -16.15 -0.08
C ASP A 258 -14.35 -16.56 -1.49
N GLU A 259 -15.30 -16.64 -2.44
CA GLU A 259 -14.99 -17.06 -3.81
C GLU A 259 -14.12 -16.08 -4.58
N LEU A 260 -13.99 -14.84 -4.09
CA LEU A 260 -13.24 -13.76 -4.71
C LEU A 260 -12.05 -13.30 -3.87
N ASP A 261 -11.83 -13.88 -2.69
CA ASP A 261 -10.82 -13.43 -1.72
C ASP A 261 -10.89 -11.91 -1.47
N THR A 262 -12.12 -11.39 -1.37
CA THR A 262 -12.38 -9.95 -1.47
C THR A 262 -13.12 -9.43 -0.26
N LEU A 263 -12.50 -8.45 0.42
CA LEU A 263 -13.12 -7.68 1.50
C LEU A 263 -13.81 -6.43 0.93
N VAL A 264 -15.06 -6.21 1.28
CA VAL A 264 -15.84 -5.04 0.90
C VAL A 264 -16.14 -4.21 2.14
N VAL A 265 -15.75 -2.94 2.13
CA VAL A 265 -15.95 -2.00 3.23
C VAL A 265 -16.69 -0.75 2.75
N ASP A 266 -17.45 -0.13 3.64
CA ASP A 266 -18.22 1.07 3.32
C ASP A 266 -17.31 2.29 3.01
N GLU A 267 -17.88 3.38 2.51
CA GLU A 267 -17.15 4.65 2.37
C GLU A 267 -16.91 5.29 3.74
N ALA A 268 -15.66 5.64 4.04
CA ALA A 268 -15.34 6.41 5.24
C ALA A 268 -15.92 7.83 5.13
N PRO A 269 -16.64 8.32 6.16
CA PRO A 269 -17.18 9.67 6.13
C PRO A 269 -16.07 10.71 6.27
N GLY A 270 -16.22 11.83 5.54
CA GLY A 270 -15.33 12.98 5.66
C GLY A 270 -14.15 12.95 4.69
N THR A 271 -13.06 13.61 5.07
CA THR A 271 -11.88 13.82 4.22
C THR A 271 -10.65 13.23 4.90
N ALA A 272 -9.82 12.49 4.15
CA ALA A 272 -8.57 11.96 4.68
C ALA A 272 -7.65 13.09 5.16
N LEU A 273 -6.99 12.91 6.31
CA LEU A 273 -6.08 13.89 6.91
C LEU A 273 -4.97 14.28 5.93
N LEU A 274 -4.50 13.34 5.10
CA LEU A 274 -3.55 13.62 4.04
C LEU A 274 -4.04 14.70 3.05
N GLU A 275 -5.29 14.64 2.62
CA GLU A 275 -5.84 15.65 1.69
C GLU A 275 -5.98 17.02 2.38
N LEU A 276 -6.33 17.04 3.66
CA LEU A 276 -6.38 18.28 4.44
C LEU A 276 -4.98 18.91 4.59
N LEU A 277 -3.95 18.08 4.74
CA LEU A 277 -2.56 18.52 4.76
C LEU A 277 -2.09 19.06 3.39
N ARG A 278 -2.68 18.62 2.27
CA ARG A 278 -2.43 19.19 0.92
C ARG A 278 -3.20 20.49 0.68
N GLY A 279 -4.33 20.68 1.35
CA GLY A 279 -5.19 21.85 1.21
C GLY A 279 -4.54 23.15 1.70
N ARG A 280 -5.24 24.28 1.49
CA ARG A 280 -4.80 25.61 1.93
C ARG A 280 -5.23 25.96 3.35
N ASP A 281 -6.36 25.42 3.80
CA ASP A 281 -6.95 25.72 5.12
C ASP A 281 -6.03 25.27 6.26
N ASP A 282 -6.26 25.72 7.49
CA ASP A 282 -5.49 25.26 8.65
C ASP A 282 -5.82 23.79 8.98
N PRO A 283 -4.85 22.83 8.88
CA PRO A 283 -5.12 21.43 9.15
C PRO A 283 -5.00 21.10 10.65
N MET A 284 -4.54 22.03 11.49
CA MET A 284 -4.22 21.75 12.90
C MET A 284 -5.41 21.24 13.73
N PRO A 285 -6.66 21.73 13.57
CA PRO A 285 -7.81 21.14 14.27
C PRO A 285 -8.01 19.66 13.92
N ALA A 286 -7.88 19.31 12.63
CA ALA A 286 -8.01 17.94 12.14
C ALA A 286 -6.86 17.04 12.64
N VAL A 287 -5.62 17.55 12.63
CA VAL A 287 -4.45 16.87 13.20
C VAL A 287 -4.67 16.54 14.68
N ARG A 288 -5.13 17.51 15.47
CA ARG A 288 -5.39 17.32 16.91
C ARG A 288 -6.55 16.35 17.15
N ALA A 289 -7.61 16.40 16.33
CA ALA A 289 -8.71 15.44 16.40
C ALA A 289 -8.22 14.01 16.11
N ALA A 290 -7.37 13.84 15.11
CA ALA A 290 -6.79 12.56 14.75
C ALA A 290 -5.91 11.98 15.87
N ALA A 291 -5.11 12.83 16.52
CA ALA A 291 -4.30 12.42 17.67
C ALA A 291 -5.15 11.93 18.85
N ARG A 292 -6.24 12.66 19.17
CA ARG A 292 -7.21 12.24 20.20
C ARG A 292 -7.87 10.91 19.88
N ALA A 293 -8.28 10.71 18.64
CA ALA A 293 -8.90 9.48 18.17
C ALA A 293 -7.96 8.28 18.31
N LEU A 294 -6.68 8.44 17.93
CA LEU A 294 -5.68 7.40 18.10
C LEU A 294 -5.41 7.09 19.59
N ALA A 295 -5.27 8.12 20.43
CA ALA A 295 -5.10 7.93 21.87
C ALA A 295 -6.26 7.13 22.47
N ALA A 296 -7.50 7.44 22.09
CA ALA A 296 -8.68 6.69 22.52
C ALA A 296 -8.71 5.24 22.00
N PHE A 297 -8.19 5.00 20.79
CA PHE A 297 -8.05 3.63 20.26
C PHE A 297 -7.09 2.80 21.12
N HIS A 298 -5.90 3.35 21.44
CA HIS A 298 -4.90 2.69 22.29
C HIS A 298 -5.38 2.49 23.73
N LEU A 299 -6.13 3.46 24.28
CA LEU A 299 -6.67 3.40 25.65
C LEU A 299 -7.97 2.61 25.77
N SER A 300 -8.47 2.00 24.70
CA SER A 300 -9.76 1.31 24.72
C SER A 300 -9.80 0.08 25.64
N GLY A 301 -8.64 -0.45 26.04
CA GLY A 301 -8.53 -1.64 26.90
C GLY A 301 -9.04 -2.94 26.25
N ARG A 302 -9.37 -2.89 24.96
CA ARG A 302 -9.90 -4.03 24.20
C ARG A 302 -8.73 -4.90 23.74
N ALA A 303 -8.81 -6.21 23.89
CA ALA A 303 -7.85 -7.12 23.27
C ALA A 303 -8.24 -7.33 21.79
N ILE A 304 -7.51 -6.69 20.86
CA ILE A 304 -7.85 -6.65 19.43
C ILE A 304 -6.65 -7.17 18.62
N GLY A 305 -6.85 -8.27 17.90
CA GLY A 305 -5.83 -8.85 17.04
C GLY A 305 -4.76 -9.68 17.79
N PRO A 306 -3.73 -10.15 17.07
CA PRO A 306 -2.64 -10.92 17.66
C PRO A 306 -1.73 -10.06 18.53
N HIS A 307 -1.02 -10.68 19.48
CA HIS A 307 0.05 -10.02 20.23
C HIS A 307 1.32 -9.91 19.37
N GLU A 308 1.89 -8.71 19.26
CA GLU A 308 3.15 -8.45 18.60
C GLU A 308 4.24 -8.19 19.65
N PRO A 309 5.09 -9.20 19.95
CA PRO A 309 6.14 -9.04 20.96
C PRO A 309 7.24 -8.11 20.46
N LEU A 310 8.02 -7.55 21.39
CA LEU A 310 9.20 -6.73 21.08
C LEU A 310 10.14 -7.43 20.07
N ALA A 311 10.30 -8.75 20.18
CA ALA A 311 11.16 -9.52 19.27
C ALA A 311 10.73 -9.41 17.78
N GLU A 312 9.43 -9.37 17.48
CA GLU A 312 8.97 -9.18 16.09
C GLU A 312 9.24 -7.74 15.61
N GLN A 313 9.11 -6.76 16.51
CA GLN A 313 9.46 -5.37 16.20
C GLN A 313 10.97 -5.22 15.93
N ILE A 314 11.82 -5.84 16.75
CA ILE A 314 13.28 -5.86 16.54
C ILE A 314 13.61 -6.50 15.19
N HIS A 315 12.97 -7.63 14.87
CA HIS A 315 13.12 -8.29 13.58
C HIS A 315 12.66 -7.41 12.40
N ASP A 316 11.62 -6.59 12.55
CA ASP A 316 11.22 -5.59 11.55
C ASP A 316 12.32 -4.56 11.28
N VAL A 317 12.95 -4.05 12.34
CA VAL A 317 14.06 -3.09 12.23
C VAL A 317 15.29 -3.73 11.58
N GLU A 318 15.66 -4.95 11.99
CA GLU A 318 16.75 -5.72 11.38
C GLU A 318 16.52 -5.94 9.89
N ARG A 319 15.31 -6.38 9.51
CA ARG A 319 14.93 -6.57 8.10
C ARG A 319 15.02 -5.27 7.31
N ALA A 320 14.63 -4.15 7.91
CA ALA A 320 14.72 -2.84 7.29
C ALA A 320 16.18 -2.42 7.10
N ALA A 321 16.98 -2.55 8.15
CA ALA A 321 18.40 -2.21 8.14
C ALA A 321 19.17 -3.04 7.10
N SER A 322 19.02 -4.37 7.08
CA SER A 322 19.72 -5.21 6.09
C SER A 322 19.38 -4.86 4.65
N LEU A 323 18.10 -4.59 4.37
CA LEU A 323 17.68 -4.21 3.02
C LEU A 323 18.25 -2.85 2.60
N LEU A 324 18.26 -1.87 3.51
CA LEU A 324 18.78 -0.54 3.24
C LEU A 324 20.30 -0.51 3.15
N ASP A 325 20.99 -1.27 4.00
CA ASP A 325 22.45 -1.43 3.98
C ASP A 325 22.92 -1.96 2.62
N TRP A 326 22.21 -2.96 2.08
CA TRP A 326 22.47 -3.43 0.72
C TRP A 326 22.05 -2.43 -0.36
N ALA A 327 20.89 -1.77 -0.23
CA ALA A 327 20.39 -0.88 -1.28
C ALA A 327 21.16 0.44 -1.39
N CYS A 328 21.65 0.97 -0.26
CA CYS A 328 22.29 2.28 -0.12
C CYS A 328 23.62 2.18 0.67
N PRO A 329 24.67 1.57 0.10
CA PRO A 329 25.98 1.45 0.73
C PRO A 329 26.58 2.79 1.20
N GLU A 330 26.18 3.89 0.55
CA GLU A 330 26.62 5.25 0.86
C GLU A 330 26.22 5.75 2.27
N VAL A 331 25.21 5.16 2.90
CA VAL A 331 24.72 5.54 4.24
C VAL A 331 24.67 4.34 5.20
N SER A 332 25.38 3.25 4.87
CA SER A 332 25.43 2.00 5.64
C SER A 332 25.82 2.19 7.10
N ASP A 333 26.79 3.05 7.39
CA ASP A 333 27.25 3.26 8.76
C ASP A 333 26.16 3.89 9.64
N ASP A 334 25.44 4.88 9.10
CA ASP A 334 24.29 5.50 9.78
C ASP A 334 23.15 4.50 9.97
N ILE A 335 22.84 3.69 8.94
CA ILE A 335 21.79 2.64 9.02
C ILE A 335 22.11 1.66 10.15
N ARG A 336 23.35 1.14 10.17
CA ARG A 336 23.80 0.16 11.17
C ARG A 336 23.84 0.75 12.56
N ALA A 337 24.29 1.99 12.72
CA ALA A 337 24.30 2.69 14.00
C ALA A 337 22.87 2.88 14.56
N VAL A 338 21.95 3.40 13.74
CA VAL A 338 20.54 3.58 14.13
C VAL A 338 19.90 2.25 14.53
N ALA A 339 20.08 1.21 13.70
CA ALA A 339 19.54 -0.10 13.99
C ALA A 339 20.10 -0.67 15.29
N ALA A 340 21.43 -0.62 15.49
CA ALA A 340 22.08 -1.10 16.70
C ALA A 340 21.55 -0.41 17.97
N THR A 341 21.38 0.91 17.95
CA THR A 341 20.79 1.66 19.08
C THR A 341 19.35 1.22 19.36
N VAL A 342 18.50 1.12 18.32
CA VAL A 342 17.11 0.68 18.52
C VAL A 342 17.06 -0.75 19.06
N ILE A 343 17.89 -1.65 18.56
CA ILE A 343 17.94 -3.06 18.99
C ILE A 343 18.43 -3.19 20.43
N ALA A 344 19.40 -2.39 20.84
CA ALA A 344 19.97 -2.44 22.17
C ALA A 344 19.08 -1.81 23.24
N ASP A 345 18.42 -0.69 22.91
CA ASP A 345 17.82 0.19 23.92
C ASP A 345 16.29 0.16 23.95
N LEU A 346 15.62 -0.38 22.91
CA LEU A 346 14.17 -0.47 22.91
C LEU A 346 13.69 -1.56 23.88
N THR A 347 12.84 -1.18 24.84
CA THR A 347 12.31 -2.06 25.87
C THR A 347 10.86 -2.46 25.61
N GLU A 348 10.46 -3.60 26.18
CA GLU A 348 9.10 -4.10 26.04
C GLU A 348 8.12 -3.21 26.81
N ALA A 349 7.00 -2.90 26.17
CA ALA A 349 5.93 -2.07 26.73
C ALA A 349 4.68 -2.92 26.98
N PRO A 350 3.85 -2.58 27.98
CA PRO A 350 2.52 -3.18 28.13
C PRO A 350 1.72 -3.04 26.83
N PRO A 351 1.23 -4.15 26.24
CA PRO A 351 0.62 -4.10 24.92
C PRO A 351 -0.78 -3.49 24.97
N THR A 352 -1.07 -2.63 24.00
CA THR A 352 -2.39 -2.03 23.75
C THR A 352 -2.79 -2.24 22.30
N PRO A 353 -4.05 -2.04 21.90
CA PRO A 353 -4.41 -2.05 20.48
C PRO A 353 -3.58 -1.03 19.72
N ILE A 354 -2.92 -1.48 18.65
CA ILE A 354 -2.23 -0.64 17.68
C ILE A 354 -2.79 -0.92 16.30
N HIS A 355 -2.84 0.11 15.46
CA HIS A 355 -3.22 0.05 14.07
C HIS A 355 -2.13 -0.63 13.22
N GLY A 356 -0.85 -0.42 13.53
CA GLY A 356 0.30 -1.16 12.98
C GLY A 356 0.79 -0.72 11.60
N ASP A 357 0.05 0.12 10.88
CA ASP A 357 0.52 0.81 9.66
C ASP A 357 -0.02 2.25 9.51
N LEU A 358 -0.08 3.00 10.62
CA LEU A 358 -0.79 4.28 10.66
C LEU A 358 -0.18 5.31 9.69
N LYS A 359 -1.03 5.90 8.86
CA LYS A 359 -0.68 6.97 7.92
C LYS A 359 -1.79 8.02 7.86
N ALA A 360 -1.48 9.21 7.34
CA ALA A 360 -2.45 10.30 7.26
C ALA A 360 -3.61 10.01 6.29
N ASP A 361 -3.43 9.12 5.32
CA ASP A 361 -4.50 8.64 4.42
C ASP A 361 -5.42 7.60 5.07
N HIS A 362 -5.10 7.12 6.28
CA HIS A 362 -5.91 6.15 7.02
C HIS A 362 -6.86 6.82 8.04
N LEU A 363 -6.81 8.15 8.16
CA LEU A 363 -7.53 8.94 9.16
C LEU A 363 -8.49 9.89 8.46
N PHE A 364 -9.79 9.63 8.54
CA PHE A 364 -10.83 10.42 7.87
C PHE A 364 -11.55 11.34 8.85
N ILE A 365 -11.65 12.62 8.50
CA ILE A 365 -12.13 13.68 9.38
C ILE A 365 -13.48 14.19 8.89
N ALA A 366 -14.51 14.08 9.73
CA ALA A 366 -15.86 14.57 9.50
C ALA A 366 -16.30 15.43 10.69
N GLY A 367 -16.00 16.73 10.63
CA GLY A 367 -16.09 17.61 11.81
C GLY A 367 -15.13 17.12 12.91
N ASP A 368 -15.64 16.92 14.12
CA ASP A 368 -14.84 16.39 15.24
C ASP A 368 -14.73 14.86 15.26
N ARG A 369 -15.42 14.15 14.36
CA ARG A 369 -15.38 12.69 14.28
C ARG A 369 -14.23 12.24 13.39
N VAL A 370 -13.43 11.31 13.89
CA VAL A 370 -12.35 10.68 13.15
C VAL A 370 -12.68 9.23 12.90
N THR A 371 -12.66 8.80 11.64
CA THR A 371 -12.80 7.39 11.27
C THR A 371 -11.42 6.84 10.89
N ILE A 372 -11.01 5.76 11.54
CA ILE A 372 -9.78 5.03 11.21
C ILE A 372 -10.12 3.94 10.19
N ILE A 373 -9.26 3.73 9.20
CA ILE A 373 -9.41 2.67 8.17
C ILE A 373 -8.14 1.82 8.04
N ASP A 374 -8.23 0.74 7.26
CA ASP A 374 -7.13 -0.20 6.94
C ASP A 374 -6.60 -1.01 8.13
N PHE A 375 -7.50 -1.78 8.77
CA PHE A 375 -7.21 -2.63 9.93
C PHE A 375 -6.42 -3.93 9.62
N ASP A 376 -5.62 -3.94 8.56
CA ASP A 376 -4.87 -5.12 8.08
C ASP A 376 -3.72 -5.55 8.98
N ARG A 377 -3.14 -4.61 9.73
CA ARG A 377 -1.96 -4.81 10.58
C ARG A 377 -2.24 -4.58 12.06
N VAL A 378 -3.51 -4.57 12.43
CA VAL A 378 -3.89 -4.32 13.82
C VAL A 378 -3.45 -5.47 14.68
N ALA A 379 -2.89 -5.12 15.83
CA ALA A 379 -2.31 -6.04 16.78
C ALA A 379 -2.39 -5.44 18.20
N MET A 380 -1.98 -6.22 19.19
CA MET A 380 -1.66 -5.76 20.53
C MET A 380 -0.15 -5.56 20.64
N GLY A 381 0.31 -4.31 20.83
CA GLY A 381 1.74 -3.97 20.86
C GLY A 381 2.02 -2.62 21.53
N ASP A 382 3.24 -2.09 21.38
CA ASP A 382 3.63 -0.79 21.97
C ASP A 382 2.81 0.36 21.37
N PRO A 383 1.96 1.07 22.16
CA PRO A 383 1.14 2.19 21.67
C PRO A 383 1.94 3.33 21.03
N VAL A 384 3.24 3.43 21.30
CA VAL A 384 4.11 4.47 20.75
C VAL A 384 4.47 4.21 19.28
N ARG A 385 4.28 2.97 18.79
CA ARG A 385 4.63 2.60 17.42
C ARG A 385 3.82 3.34 16.36
N ASP A 386 2.51 3.49 16.56
CA ASP A 386 1.65 4.20 15.61
C ASP A 386 1.93 5.70 15.48
N PRO A 387 2.04 6.50 16.56
CA PRO A 387 2.42 7.91 16.43
C PRO A 387 3.83 8.06 15.83
N ALA A 388 4.78 7.19 16.19
CA ALA A 388 6.10 7.16 15.58
C ALA A 388 6.04 6.86 14.07
N ARG A 389 5.19 5.90 13.66
CA ARG A 389 4.96 5.54 12.26
C ARG A 389 4.36 6.69 11.46
N LEU A 390 3.35 7.38 12.00
CA LEU A 390 2.76 8.54 11.35
C LEU A 390 3.76 9.70 11.24
N TYR A 391 4.52 9.96 12.31
CA TYR A 391 5.58 10.97 12.29
C TYR A 391 6.62 10.65 11.21
N ALA A 392 7.11 9.41 11.17
CA ALA A 392 8.07 8.94 10.17
C ALA A 392 7.50 9.01 8.75
N TYR A 393 6.22 8.69 8.56
CA TYR A 393 5.54 8.81 7.27
C TYR A 393 5.50 10.26 6.77
N LEU A 394 5.09 11.21 7.63
CA LEU A 394 4.99 12.63 7.31
C LEU A 394 6.36 13.27 7.06
N THR A 395 7.36 12.94 7.88
CA THR A 395 8.71 13.53 7.80
C THR A 395 9.63 12.84 6.79
N GLY A 396 9.44 11.54 6.56
CA GLY A 396 10.14 10.75 5.54
C GLY A 396 9.60 10.91 4.13
N ARG A 397 8.44 11.57 3.98
CA ARG A 397 7.87 12.05 2.70
C ARG A 397 7.59 10.98 1.64
N VAL A 398 7.22 9.75 2.02
CA VAL A 398 6.78 8.72 1.05
C VAL A 398 5.42 9.12 0.44
N GLY A 399 5.39 9.45 -0.85
CA GLY A 399 4.15 9.80 -1.57
C GLY A 399 3.52 11.12 -1.13
N LEU A 400 4.33 12.04 -0.59
CA LEU A 400 3.90 13.33 -0.04
C LEU A 400 4.37 14.52 -0.89
N ASP A 401 4.59 14.35 -2.19
CA ASP A 401 5.10 15.42 -3.06
C ASP A 401 4.15 16.62 -3.14
N ALA A 402 2.84 16.36 -3.06
CA ALA A 402 1.81 17.40 -3.04
C ALA A 402 1.64 18.08 -1.66
N VAL A 403 2.30 17.60 -0.61
CA VAL A 403 2.27 18.23 0.72
C VAL A 403 3.53 19.07 0.92
N PRO A 404 3.41 20.38 1.24
CA PRO A 404 4.56 21.20 1.58
C PRO A 404 5.34 20.61 2.77
N ALA A 405 6.66 20.52 2.67
CA ALA A 405 7.50 19.86 3.67
C ALA A 405 7.36 20.47 5.07
N GLU A 406 7.34 21.80 5.16
CA GLU A 406 7.13 22.53 6.42
C GLU A 406 5.77 22.18 7.05
N ARG A 407 4.71 22.12 6.23
CA ARG A 407 3.36 21.79 6.68
C ARG A 407 3.26 20.35 7.19
N ALA A 408 3.95 19.40 6.54
CA ALA A 408 4.06 18.02 7.03
C ALA A 408 4.80 17.94 8.36
N GLN A 409 5.90 18.70 8.52
CA GLN A 409 6.68 18.75 9.76
C GLN A 409 5.88 19.36 10.93
N VAL A 410 5.24 20.51 10.70
CA VAL A 410 4.38 21.17 11.70
C VAL A 410 3.19 20.28 12.07
N GLY A 411 2.56 19.64 11.08
CA GLY A 411 1.49 18.67 11.32
C GLY A 411 1.94 17.45 12.11
N ALA A 412 3.12 16.90 11.81
CA ALA A 412 3.68 15.78 12.57
C ALA A 412 3.96 16.18 14.02
N ALA A 413 4.61 17.32 14.27
CA ALA A 413 4.88 17.81 15.62
C ALA A 413 3.58 18.04 16.41
N ALA A 414 2.61 18.74 15.82
CA ALA A 414 1.32 19.00 16.45
C ALA A 414 0.52 17.71 16.74
N PHE A 415 0.64 16.69 15.89
CA PHE A 415 0.04 15.38 16.16
C PHE A 415 0.66 14.73 17.39
N ILE A 416 2.00 14.71 17.45
CA ILE A 416 2.75 14.08 18.54
C ILE A 416 2.44 14.75 19.89
N ASP A 417 2.50 16.09 19.94
CA ASP A 417 2.18 16.83 21.16
C ASP A 417 0.74 16.58 21.62
N ALA A 418 -0.22 16.58 20.69
CA ALA A 418 -1.61 16.31 21.01
C ALA A 418 -1.83 14.86 21.45
N TYR A 419 -1.15 13.88 20.85
CA TYR A 419 -1.27 12.48 21.22
C TYR A 419 -0.76 12.25 22.65
N PHE A 420 0.45 12.74 22.97
CA PHE A 420 1.04 12.59 24.30
C PHE A 420 0.33 13.38 25.40
N ALA A 421 -0.48 14.38 25.05
CA ALA A 421 -1.35 15.05 26.01
C ALA A 421 -2.55 14.20 26.49
N HIS A 422 -2.84 13.08 25.82
CA HIS A 422 -4.01 12.23 26.09
C HIS A 422 -3.66 10.81 26.55
N VAL A 423 -2.38 10.49 26.70
CA VAL A 423 -1.90 9.15 27.11
C VAL A 423 -0.92 9.27 28.29
N PRO A 424 -0.56 8.17 28.97
CA PRO A 424 0.41 8.20 30.06
C PRO A 424 1.76 8.81 29.63
N ALA A 425 2.34 9.63 30.51
CA ALA A 425 3.52 10.44 30.18
C ALA A 425 4.76 9.57 29.89
N GLU A 426 4.87 8.42 30.54
CA GLU A 426 5.95 7.44 30.39
C GLU A 426 5.97 6.80 29.00
N TRP A 427 4.88 6.90 28.21
CA TRP A 427 4.91 6.44 26.82
C TRP A 427 5.84 7.31 25.97
N ARG A 428 6.06 8.58 26.34
CA ARG A 428 6.93 9.48 25.57
C ARG A 428 8.39 9.05 25.57
N GLU A 429 8.85 8.35 26.61
CA GLU A 429 10.24 7.93 26.78
C GLU A 429 10.74 7.03 25.63
N ARG A 430 9.87 6.20 25.06
CA ARG A 430 10.21 5.30 23.94
C ARG A 430 10.08 5.96 22.56
N PHE A 431 9.57 7.19 22.48
CA PHE A 431 9.22 7.81 21.20
C PHE A 431 10.41 7.97 20.27
N ALA A 432 11.57 8.38 20.78
CA ALA A 432 12.78 8.58 19.98
C ALA A 432 13.23 7.28 19.28
N LEU A 433 13.29 6.18 20.02
CA LEU A 433 13.67 4.85 19.51
C LEU A 433 12.63 4.32 18.52
N GLN A 434 11.35 4.42 18.87
CA GLN A 434 10.23 4.02 18.00
C GLN A 434 10.24 4.82 16.68
N CYS A 435 10.50 6.13 16.75
CA CYS A 435 10.61 7.00 15.59
C CYS A 435 11.80 6.63 14.69
N ALA A 436 12.97 6.36 15.28
CA ALA A 436 14.16 5.97 14.54
C ALA A 436 13.95 4.65 13.78
N GLY A 437 13.38 3.63 14.43
CA GLY A 437 13.01 2.37 13.79
C GLY A 437 11.96 2.56 12.68
N ALA A 438 10.92 3.35 12.95
CA ALA A 438 9.89 3.65 11.96
C ALA A 438 10.44 4.40 10.72
N LEU A 439 11.44 5.27 10.88
CA LEU A 439 12.10 5.96 9.78
C LEU A 439 12.91 5.00 8.90
N LEU A 440 13.59 4.00 9.48
CA LEU A 440 14.20 2.93 8.69
C LEU A 440 13.14 2.14 7.92
N GLU A 441 12.03 1.75 8.56
CA GLU A 441 10.94 1.07 7.85
C GLU A 441 10.35 1.92 6.71
N VAL A 442 10.14 3.21 6.92
CA VAL A 442 9.67 4.17 5.89
C VAL A 442 10.68 4.29 4.75
N ALA A 443 11.98 4.31 5.05
CA ALA A 443 13.03 4.29 4.04
C ALA A 443 12.98 3.02 3.18
N THR A 444 12.64 1.85 3.75
CA THR A 444 12.39 0.65 2.91
C THR A 444 11.21 0.84 1.98
N GLY A 445 10.20 1.62 2.39
CA GLY A 445 9.05 1.98 1.56
C GLY A 445 9.47 2.81 0.34
N LEU A 446 10.33 3.81 0.54
CA LEU A 446 10.91 4.65 -0.51
C LEU A 446 11.72 3.81 -1.50
N PHE A 447 12.57 2.93 -0.98
CA PHE A 447 13.29 1.96 -1.79
C PHE A 447 12.31 1.11 -2.61
N ARG A 448 11.29 0.52 -1.97
CA ARG A 448 10.36 -0.38 -2.64
C ARG A 448 9.47 0.31 -3.68
N SER A 449 9.19 1.60 -3.58
CA SER A 449 8.35 2.33 -4.55
C SER A 449 9.12 2.78 -5.79
N GLN A 450 10.46 2.78 -5.76
CA GLN A 450 11.29 3.17 -6.91
C GLN A 450 10.97 4.57 -7.46
N GLU A 451 10.46 5.47 -6.61
CA GLU A 451 10.16 6.85 -6.99
C GLU A 451 11.43 7.57 -7.48
N PRO A 452 11.32 8.55 -8.40
CA PRO A 452 12.47 9.33 -8.83
C PRO A 452 13.25 9.92 -7.67
N GLY A 453 14.56 9.63 -7.60
CA GLY A 453 15.43 10.13 -6.53
C GLY A 453 15.28 9.42 -5.18
N TRP A 454 14.66 8.22 -5.14
CA TRP A 454 14.45 7.45 -3.90
C TRP A 454 15.72 7.29 -3.04
N ARG A 455 16.91 7.13 -3.62
CA ARG A 455 18.18 7.03 -2.87
C ARG A 455 18.42 8.25 -1.98
N ARG A 456 18.26 9.45 -2.54
CA ARG A 456 18.37 10.70 -1.80
C ARG A 456 17.32 10.80 -0.69
N MET A 457 16.11 10.32 -0.95
CA MET A 457 15.03 10.30 0.05
C MET A 457 15.34 9.31 1.19
N VAL A 458 15.89 8.14 0.87
CA VAL A 458 16.39 7.15 1.84
C VAL A 458 17.46 7.78 2.72
N SER A 459 18.50 8.41 2.14
CA SER A 459 19.54 9.09 2.92
C SER A 459 18.97 10.17 3.84
N ALA A 460 17.97 10.94 3.37
CA ALA A 460 17.32 11.96 4.18
C ALA A 460 16.48 11.37 5.34
N ALA A 461 15.81 10.24 5.12
CA ALA A 461 15.08 9.52 6.16
C ALA A 461 16.03 8.91 7.21
N VAL A 462 17.13 8.29 6.78
CA VAL A 462 18.19 7.78 7.67
C VAL A 462 18.80 8.92 8.49
N GLY A 463 19.15 10.05 7.86
CA GLY A 463 19.64 11.21 8.60
C GLY A 463 18.62 11.79 9.59
N SER A 464 17.32 11.63 9.32
CA SER A 464 16.27 11.98 10.29
C SER A 464 16.22 11.01 11.46
N ALA A 465 16.47 9.72 11.23
CA ALA A 465 16.56 8.70 12.28
C ALA A 465 17.75 8.99 13.21
N CYS A 466 18.92 9.34 12.66
CA CYS A 466 20.08 9.77 13.45
C CYS A 466 19.76 10.99 14.33
N ARG A 467 19.00 11.96 13.80
CA ARG A 467 18.57 13.14 14.58
C ARG A 467 17.56 12.81 15.68
N ALA A 468 16.67 11.84 15.45
CA ALA A 468 15.71 11.39 16.45
C ALA A 468 16.40 10.75 17.66
N LEU A 469 17.53 10.07 17.45
CA LEU A 469 18.36 9.47 18.51
C LEU A 469 19.35 10.45 19.14
N SER A 470 19.54 11.63 18.56
CA SER A 470 20.44 12.63 19.11
C SER A 470 19.79 13.33 20.32
N PRO A 471 20.53 13.65 21.39
CA PRO A 471 20.02 14.18 22.67
C PRO A 471 19.35 15.57 22.60
N ARG A 472 19.10 16.11 21.40
CA ARG A 472 18.37 17.37 21.19
C ARG A 472 16.85 17.26 21.38
N TRP A 473 16.33 16.05 21.64
CA TRP A 473 14.89 15.77 21.85
C TRP A 473 14.59 15.02 23.16
N ALA A 474 15.60 14.89 24.05
CA ALA A 474 15.39 14.39 25.41
C ALA A 474 14.89 15.50 26.34
#